data_AF-A0A2S2QAF5-F1
#
_entry.id   AF-A0A2S2QAF5-F1
#
_cell.length_a   1.000
_cell.length_b   1.000
_cell.length_c   1.000
_cell.angle_alpha   90.00
_cell.angle_beta   90.00
_cell.angle_gamma   90.00
#
_symmetry.space_group_name_H-M   'P 1'
#
loop_
_entity.id
_entity.type
_entity.pdbx_description
1 polymer ?
#
loop_
_entity_poly.entity_id
_entity_poly.type
_entity_poly.pdbx_seq_one_letter_code
_entity_poly.pdbx_strand_id
1 'polypeptide(L)'
;MSMLHVNSPDNNTSSDEEEEDEEAKELTDDVEKSFFKALSCLKKNDPKIYDESVNFFDQSTRRTTKKTAVKNSNPMYLEEYKRKILLERGPEFDDTEEVNDVLKKEKIRMSSPSYVEEQQAIKESFKGALDDNSDDEDILKPRVKTKEEQEKEDKDYLEWLKGNIDEPEDKETKNDLQYLHDYWNNPNLEEGEQFLCDYILNKRFLEKPKEENLIEDEMQFSEEDEMLEKHEEFEHKYNFRFEEPDKEFVRIFYNLIKLQKFFLLFTKKVGQI
;
A
#
# COMPACT_ATOMS: atom_id res chain seq x y z
N MET A 1 -18.96 -58.47 -15.83
CA MET A 1 -19.30 -57.45 -14.82
C MET A 1 -18.05 -56.63 -14.57
N SER A 2 -17.88 -55.53 -15.31
CA SER A 2 -16.78 -54.57 -15.08
C SER A 2 -17.22 -53.54 -14.05
N MET A 3 -16.45 -53.38 -12.98
CA MET A 3 -16.57 -52.26 -12.06
C MET A 3 -16.04 -51.01 -12.75
N LEU A 4 -16.91 -50.02 -12.97
CA LEU A 4 -16.50 -48.66 -13.31
C LEU A 4 -16.11 -47.96 -12.01
N HIS A 5 -14.82 -47.72 -11.82
CA HIS A 5 -14.34 -46.73 -10.85
C HIS A 5 -14.65 -45.35 -11.41
N VAL A 6 -15.55 -44.64 -10.74
CA VAL A 6 -15.82 -43.22 -11.00
C VAL A 6 -14.80 -42.44 -10.17
N ASN A 7 -13.76 -41.93 -10.82
CA ASN A 7 -12.89 -40.91 -10.24
C ASN A 7 -13.67 -39.60 -10.21
N SER A 8 -14.21 -39.25 -9.05
CA SER A 8 -14.63 -37.89 -8.76
C SER A 8 -13.36 -37.09 -8.42
N PRO A 9 -13.03 -36.00 -9.13
CA PRO A 9 -12.01 -35.10 -8.64
C PRO A 9 -12.63 -34.33 -7.47
N ASP A 10 -12.20 -34.66 -6.25
CA ASP A 10 -12.42 -33.83 -5.07
C ASP A 10 -11.79 -32.46 -5.35
N ASN A 11 -12.63 -31.50 -5.73
CA ASN A 11 -12.25 -30.11 -5.91
C ASN A 11 -12.13 -29.51 -4.50
N ASN A 12 -11.01 -29.82 -3.85
CA ASN A 12 -10.64 -29.25 -2.57
C ASN A 12 -10.19 -27.80 -2.80
N THR A 13 -11.18 -26.91 -2.98
CA THR A 13 -10.98 -25.47 -2.97
C THR A 13 -10.67 -25.08 -1.53
N SER A 14 -9.41 -25.19 -1.15
CA SER A 14 -8.90 -24.59 0.09
C SER A 14 -8.93 -23.08 -0.12
N SER A 15 -10.04 -22.47 0.27
CA SER A 15 -10.12 -21.01 0.39
C SER A 15 -9.30 -20.65 1.62
N ASP A 16 -8.05 -20.26 1.40
CA ASP A 16 -7.25 -19.62 2.44
C ASP A 16 -7.85 -18.23 2.68
N GLU A 17 -8.56 -18.08 3.80
CA GLU A 17 -8.94 -16.76 4.33
C GLU A 17 -7.67 -16.09 4.86
N GLU A 18 -6.90 -15.49 3.96
CA GLU A 18 -5.77 -14.64 4.32
C GLU A 18 -6.31 -13.29 4.83
N GLU A 19 -5.81 -12.83 5.98
CA GLU A 19 -6.14 -11.50 6.51
C GLU A 19 -5.66 -10.42 5.53
N GLU A 20 -6.59 -9.70 4.91
CA GLU A 20 -6.28 -8.58 4.01
C GLU A 20 -5.54 -7.47 4.79
N ASP A 21 -4.36 -7.07 4.32
CA ASP A 21 -3.60 -5.97 4.92
C ASP A 21 -4.27 -4.63 4.59
N GLU A 22 -5.07 -4.13 5.53
CA GLU A 22 -5.73 -2.81 5.45
C GLU A 22 -4.76 -1.65 5.12
N GLU A 23 -3.46 -1.79 5.40
CA GLU A 23 -2.46 -0.73 5.23
C GLU A 23 -1.64 -0.90 3.94
N ALA A 24 -1.86 -1.96 3.18
CA ALA A 24 -1.16 -2.31 1.94
C ALA A 24 0.36 -2.07 2.02
N LYS A 25 1.00 -2.57 3.09
CA LYS A 25 2.42 -2.35 3.41
C LYS A 25 3.38 -2.82 2.33
N GLU A 26 2.94 -3.73 1.46
CA GLU A 26 3.71 -4.25 0.34
C GLU A 26 3.69 -3.33 -0.90
N LEU A 27 2.74 -2.39 -1.00
CA LEU A 27 2.69 -1.37 -2.05
C LEU A 27 3.68 -0.23 -1.73
N THR A 28 4.98 -0.54 -1.82
CA THR A 28 6.03 0.48 -1.73
C THR A 28 6.05 1.34 -3.00
N ASP A 29 6.59 2.56 -2.91
CA ASP A 29 6.65 3.49 -4.04
C ASP A 29 7.43 2.90 -5.24
N ASP A 30 8.45 2.08 -4.98
CA ASP A 30 9.20 1.35 -6.01
C ASP A 30 8.33 0.30 -6.73
N VAL A 31 7.44 -0.39 -6.01
CA VAL A 31 6.49 -1.36 -6.57
C VAL A 31 5.41 -0.62 -7.37
N GLU A 32 4.95 0.53 -6.89
CA GLU A 32 3.97 1.37 -7.57
C GLU A 32 4.52 1.93 -8.90
N LYS A 33 5.77 2.39 -8.92
CA LYS A 33 6.46 2.77 -10.17
C LYS A 33 6.53 1.61 -11.16
N SER A 34 6.90 0.42 -10.67
CA SER A 34 6.99 -0.80 -11.48
C SER A 34 5.61 -1.19 -12.04
N PHE A 35 4.56 -1.02 -11.24
CA PHE A 35 3.18 -1.22 -11.63
C PHE A 35 2.77 -0.25 -12.76
N PHE A 36 3.02 1.05 -12.62
CA PHE A 36 2.66 2.00 -13.67
C PHE A 36 3.46 1.79 -14.96
N LYS A 37 4.73 1.40 -14.86
CA LYS A 37 5.52 1.00 -16.04
C LYS A 37 4.88 -0.18 -16.76
N ALA A 38 4.49 -1.23 -16.02
CA ALA A 38 3.77 -2.37 -16.60
C ALA A 38 2.42 -1.95 -17.21
N LEU A 39 1.68 -1.06 -16.54
CA LEU A 39 0.41 -0.52 -17.03
C LEU A 39 0.56 0.29 -18.32
N SER A 40 1.64 1.08 -18.44
CA SER A 40 1.95 1.83 -19.65
C SER A 40 2.16 0.90 -20.84
N CYS A 41 2.95 -0.16 -20.66
CA CYS A 41 3.19 -1.17 -21.68
C CYS A 41 1.87 -1.84 -22.06
N LEU A 42 1.04 -2.19 -21.07
CA LEU A 42 -0.25 -2.85 -21.27
C LEU A 42 -1.21 -1.99 -22.09
N LYS A 43 -1.37 -0.72 -21.73
CA LYS A 43 -2.24 0.20 -22.47
C LYS A 43 -1.70 0.52 -23.87
N LYS A 44 -0.39 0.41 -24.07
CA LYS A 44 0.26 0.54 -25.38
C LYS A 44 0.19 -0.74 -26.22
N ASN A 45 -0.21 -1.87 -25.63
CA ASN A 45 -0.11 -3.20 -26.21
C ASN A 45 1.32 -3.52 -26.69
N ASP A 46 2.32 -3.13 -25.90
CA ASP A 46 3.72 -3.40 -26.23
C ASP A 46 3.99 -4.93 -26.20
N PRO A 47 4.68 -5.50 -27.20
CA PRO A 47 4.93 -6.95 -27.28
C PRO A 47 5.81 -7.47 -26.13
N LYS A 48 6.50 -6.58 -25.41
CA LYS A 48 7.33 -6.89 -24.25
C LYS A 48 6.59 -7.58 -23.11
N ILE A 49 5.27 -7.43 -23.02
CA ILE A 49 4.45 -8.03 -21.95
C ILE A 49 4.31 -9.54 -22.12
N TYR A 50 4.43 -10.02 -23.36
CA TYR A 50 4.31 -11.44 -23.68
C TYR A 50 5.66 -12.17 -23.62
N ASP A 51 6.74 -11.45 -23.35
CA ASP A 51 8.08 -12.02 -23.28
C ASP A 51 8.36 -12.51 -21.85
N GLU A 52 8.52 -13.83 -21.69
CA GLU A 52 8.83 -14.47 -20.40
C GLU A 52 10.18 -13.99 -19.82
N SER A 53 11.05 -13.40 -20.63
CA SER A 53 12.33 -12.87 -20.16
C SER A 53 12.23 -11.49 -19.49
N VAL A 54 11.09 -10.79 -19.64
CA VAL A 54 10.91 -9.44 -19.10
C VAL A 54 10.24 -9.50 -17.73
N ASN A 55 11.00 -9.16 -16.69
CA ASN A 55 10.48 -9.02 -15.33
C ASN A 55 10.23 -7.55 -15.00
N PHE A 56 8.97 -7.20 -14.77
CA PHE A 56 8.58 -5.85 -14.34
C PHE A 56 8.71 -5.63 -12.83
N PHE A 57 8.57 -6.70 -12.04
CA PHE A 57 8.62 -6.64 -10.58
C PHE A 57 9.83 -7.44 -10.08
N ASP A 58 10.75 -6.76 -9.40
CA ASP A 58 11.88 -7.43 -8.77
C ASP A 58 11.44 -8.14 -7.48
N GLN A 59 11.96 -9.35 -7.22
CA GLN A 59 11.63 -10.11 -6.01
C GLN A 59 12.27 -9.50 -4.74
N SER A 60 13.24 -8.60 -4.90
CA SER A 60 13.92 -7.92 -3.80
C SER A 60 13.01 -6.95 -3.04
N THR A 61 12.03 -6.34 -3.71
CA THR A 61 11.09 -5.36 -3.12
C THR A 61 10.14 -5.99 -2.11
N ARG A 62 9.86 -7.30 -2.19
CA ARG A 62 9.04 -8.02 -1.21
C ARG A 62 9.71 -8.24 0.14
N ARG A 63 11.01 -7.98 0.28
CA ARG A 63 11.79 -8.29 1.51
C ARG A 63 11.92 -7.12 2.48
N THR A 64 11.38 -5.94 2.17
CA THR A 64 11.64 -4.70 2.90
C THR A 64 10.65 -4.43 4.06
N THR A 65 10.31 -5.42 4.87
CA THR A 65 9.53 -5.23 6.12
C THR A 65 10.36 -5.37 7.40
N LYS A 66 11.70 -5.43 7.32
CA LYS A 66 12.59 -5.35 8.49
C LYS A 66 13.30 -3.99 8.56
N LYS A 67 12.57 -2.93 8.95
CA LYS A 67 13.19 -1.65 9.32
C LYS A 67 13.96 -1.83 10.64
N THR A 68 15.28 -1.81 10.57
CA THR A 68 16.13 -1.56 11.73
C THR A 68 15.90 -0.13 12.21
N ALA A 69 15.56 0.02 13.49
CA ALA A 69 15.36 1.31 14.13
C ALA A 69 16.61 2.18 13.96
N VAL A 70 16.48 3.30 13.25
CA VAL A 70 17.47 4.36 13.22
C VAL A 70 17.51 4.97 14.63
N LYS A 71 18.62 4.79 15.34
CA LYS A 71 18.87 5.50 16.59
C LYS A 71 19.02 6.98 16.27
N ASN A 72 17.95 7.74 16.46
CA ASN A 72 18.01 9.19 16.51
C ASN A 72 19.01 9.58 17.61
N SER A 73 20.07 10.29 17.24
CA SER A 73 20.95 10.94 18.19
C SER A 73 20.11 11.91 19.02
N ASN A 74 20.21 11.81 20.35
CA ASN A 74 19.42 12.62 21.28
C ASN A 74 19.47 14.12 20.91
N PRO A 75 18.33 14.83 20.96
CA PRO A 75 18.31 16.27 20.71
C PRO A 75 19.18 16.96 21.77
N MET A 76 20.21 17.69 21.34
CA MET A 76 21.03 18.47 22.29
C MET A 76 20.20 19.61 22.89
N TYR A 77 20.24 19.71 24.21
CA TYR A 77 19.56 20.76 24.94
C TYR A 77 20.41 22.04 25.01
N LEU A 78 19.77 23.21 25.13
CA LEU A 78 20.44 24.51 25.10
C LEU A 78 21.56 24.65 26.16
N GLU A 79 21.37 24.04 27.33
CA GLU A 79 22.38 24.01 28.40
C GLU A 79 23.60 23.14 28.07
N GLU A 80 23.38 22.07 27.30
CA GLU A 80 24.44 21.16 26.86
C GLU A 80 25.31 21.79 25.78
N TYR A 81 24.70 22.58 24.88
CA TYR A 81 25.42 23.42 23.92
C TYR A 81 26.27 24.50 24.63
N LYS A 82 25.71 25.18 25.65
CA LYS A 82 26.46 26.14 26.47
C LYS A 82 27.64 25.47 27.19
N ARG A 83 27.42 24.30 27.81
CA ARG A 83 28.50 23.52 28.46
C ARG A 83 29.58 23.13 27.47
N LYS A 84 29.22 22.72 26.25
CA LYS A 84 30.17 22.39 25.18
C LYS A 84 31.03 23.60 24.82
N ILE A 85 30.40 24.77 24.64
CA ILE A 85 31.14 26.02 24.37
C ILE A 85 32.12 26.34 25.50
N LEU A 86 31.71 26.22 26.77
CA LEU A 86 32.62 26.47 27.90
C LEU A 86 33.78 25.46 27.99
N LEU A 87 33.55 24.20 27.67
CA LEU A 87 34.58 23.15 27.67
C LEU A 87 35.57 23.31 26.51
N GLU A 88 35.08 23.68 25.33
CA GLU A 88 35.89 23.81 24.10
C GLU A 88 36.66 25.14 24.07
N ARG A 89 36.08 26.23 24.57
CA ARG A 89 36.70 27.58 24.58
C ARG A 89 37.70 27.79 25.72
N GLY A 90 37.64 26.99 26.79
CA GLY A 90 38.55 27.09 27.94
C GLY A 90 38.43 28.40 28.74
N PRO A 91 39.15 28.52 29.88
CA PRO A 91 39.13 29.71 30.74
C PRO A 91 40.05 30.80 30.18
N GLU A 92 39.67 31.38 29.04
CA GLU A 92 40.36 32.54 28.47
C GLU A 92 39.37 33.72 28.42
N PHE A 93 39.24 34.37 29.58
CA PHE A 93 38.68 35.72 29.69
C PHE A 93 39.84 36.66 30.00
N ASP A 94 40.64 36.96 28.97
CA ASP A 94 41.61 38.03 29.04
C ASP A 94 40.99 39.28 28.40
N ASP A 95 40.49 40.19 29.24
CA ASP A 95 39.89 41.49 28.85
C ASP A 95 40.94 42.48 28.29
N THR A 96 42.14 42.01 27.88
CA THR A 96 43.20 42.82 27.27
C THR A 96 43.52 42.46 25.81
N GLU A 97 42.77 41.54 25.19
CA GLU A 97 43.06 41.01 23.84
C GLU A 97 42.76 41.96 22.66
N GLU A 98 41.97 43.03 22.83
CA GLU A 98 41.44 43.80 21.69
C GLU A 98 42.54 44.47 20.81
N VAL A 99 43.70 44.79 21.40
CA VAL A 99 44.85 45.36 20.67
C VAL A 99 45.81 44.30 20.09
N ASN A 100 45.82 43.09 20.64
CA ASN A 100 46.60 41.96 20.11
C ASN A 100 45.87 41.29 18.94
N ASP A 101 44.54 41.39 18.90
CA ASP A 101 43.71 40.68 17.93
C ASP A 101 43.85 41.23 16.50
N VAL A 102 44.09 42.54 16.35
CA VAL A 102 44.34 43.17 15.04
C VAL A 102 45.69 42.74 14.47
N LEU A 103 46.74 42.74 15.31
CA LEU A 103 48.09 42.29 14.92
C LEU A 103 48.13 40.78 14.66
N LYS A 104 47.38 39.98 15.42
CA LYS A 104 47.19 38.54 15.18
C LYS A 104 46.45 38.32 13.85
N LYS A 105 45.34 39.03 13.59
CA LYS A 105 44.57 38.93 12.32
C LYS A 105 45.37 39.35 11.10
N GLU A 106 46.20 40.40 11.20
CA GLU A 106 47.09 40.82 10.11
C GLU A 106 48.21 39.80 9.85
N LYS A 107 48.83 39.25 10.90
CA LYS A 107 49.81 38.16 10.74
C LYS A 107 49.20 36.89 10.14
N ILE A 108 47.96 36.57 10.51
CA ILE A 108 47.22 35.42 9.97
C ILE A 108 46.90 35.63 8.48
N ARG A 109 46.51 36.84 8.08
CA ARG A 109 46.27 37.19 6.65
C ARG A 109 47.53 37.29 5.81
N MET A 110 48.68 37.67 6.40
CA MET A 110 49.97 37.65 5.69
C MET A 110 50.57 36.24 5.61
N SER A 111 50.15 35.34 6.49
CA SER A 111 50.57 33.94 6.52
C SER A 111 49.58 32.99 5.84
N SER A 112 48.42 33.48 5.37
CA SER A 112 47.51 32.67 4.58
C SER A 112 48.11 32.46 3.19
N PRO A 113 48.07 31.23 2.65
CA PRO A 113 48.61 30.95 1.32
C PRO A 113 47.97 31.86 0.26
N SER A 114 48.74 32.20 -0.77
CA SER A 114 48.18 32.94 -1.91
C SER A 114 47.09 32.10 -2.58
N TYR A 115 46.12 32.73 -3.25
CA TYR A 115 45.09 32.02 -4.02
C TYR A 115 45.67 30.94 -4.97
N VAL A 116 46.82 31.22 -5.59
CA VAL A 116 47.51 30.27 -6.47
C VAL A 116 48.10 29.09 -5.68
N GLU A 117 48.59 29.37 -4.48
CA GLU A 117 49.17 28.40 -3.56
C GLU A 117 48.08 27.52 -2.94
N GLU A 118 46.92 28.08 -2.59
CA GLU A 118 45.72 27.34 -2.21
C GLU A 118 45.26 26.42 -3.35
N GLN A 119 45.18 26.92 -4.58
CA GLN A 119 44.84 26.08 -5.74
C GLN A 119 45.85 24.95 -5.98
N GLN A 120 47.14 25.20 -5.78
CA GLN A 120 48.18 24.18 -5.90
C GLN A 120 48.07 23.14 -4.79
N ALA A 121 47.89 23.57 -3.54
CA ALA A 121 47.67 22.68 -2.41
C ALA A 121 46.44 21.78 -2.61
N ILE A 122 45.34 22.33 -3.15
CA ILE A 122 44.13 21.56 -3.48
C ILE A 122 44.41 20.55 -4.60
N LYS A 123 45.14 20.95 -5.65
CA LYS A 123 45.51 20.05 -6.76
C LYS A 123 46.43 18.93 -6.29
N GLU A 124 47.39 19.24 -5.43
CA GLU A 124 48.32 18.27 -4.85
C GLU A 124 47.63 17.34 -3.87
N SER A 125 46.73 17.83 -3.02
CA SER A 125 45.94 16.99 -2.12
C SER A 125 45.01 16.06 -2.89
N PHE A 126 44.39 16.55 -3.97
CA PHE A 126 43.54 15.73 -4.84
C PHE A 126 44.36 14.66 -5.59
N LYS A 127 45.53 15.02 -6.09
CA LYS A 127 46.44 14.09 -6.77
C LYS A 127 47.01 13.05 -5.81
N GLY A 128 47.38 13.46 -4.60
CA GLY A 128 47.85 12.58 -3.54
C GLY A 128 46.78 11.58 -3.12
N ALA A 129 45.53 12.03 -2.95
CA ALA A 129 44.41 11.14 -2.67
C ALA A 129 44.19 10.11 -3.80
N LEU A 130 44.45 10.47 -5.07
CA LEU A 130 44.32 9.59 -6.22
C LEU A 130 45.44 8.54 -6.34
N ASP A 131 46.69 8.90 -6.01
CA ASP A 131 47.86 8.01 -6.08
C ASP A 131 47.93 7.02 -4.89
N ASP A 132 47.36 7.36 -3.73
CA ASP A 132 47.47 6.56 -2.48
C ASP A 132 46.44 5.41 -2.39
N ASN A 133 45.54 5.27 -3.37
CA ASN A 133 44.54 4.19 -3.41
C ASN A 133 44.99 3.00 -4.26
N SER A 134 46.13 2.41 -3.91
CA SER A 134 46.57 1.12 -4.47
C SER A 134 45.94 -0.11 -3.80
N ASP A 135 45.12 0.08 -2.76
CA ASP A 135 44.39 -0.99 -2.05
C ASP A 135 42.89 -0.61 -1.93
N ASP A 136 42.08 -1.26 -2.78
CA ASP A 136 40.69 -1.72 -2.59
C ASP A 136 39.54 -0.75 -2.22
N GLU A 137 39.72 0.58 -2.08
CA GLU A 137 38.57 1.50 -1.99
C GLU A 137 38.59 2.61 -3.06
N ASP A 138 37.71 2.49 -4.05
CA ASP A 138 37.47 3.54 -5.04
C ASP A 138 37.11 4.87 -4.35
N ILE A 139 37.96 5.89 -4.50
CA ILE A 139 37.79 7.25 -3.95
C ILE A 139 36.50 7.89 -4.43
N LEU A 140 36.15 7.63 -5.70
CA LEU A 140 34.94 8.11 -6.34
C LEU A 140 33.89 7.02 -6.30
N LYS A 141 33.13 6.96 -5.19
CA LYS A 141 31.94 6.11 -5.13
C LYS A 141 30.80 6.82 -5.86
N PRO A 142 30.01 6.11 -6.69
CA PRO A 142 28.79 6.68 -7.27
C PRO A 142 27.92 7.19 -6.12
N ARG A 143 27.44 8.43 -6.26
CA ARG A 143 26.56 9.04 -5.27
C ARG A 143 25.31 8.17 -5.13
N VAL A 144 25.13 7.57 -3.97
CA VAL A 144 23.89 6.91 -3.60
C VAL A 144 22.88 8.00 -3.30
N LYS A 145 21.75 8.00 -4.01
CA LYS A 145 20.65 8.95 -3.76
C LYS A 145 20.25 8.85 -2.29
N THR A 146 20.05 10.01 -1.65
CA THR A 146 19.54 10.01 -0.27
C THR A 146 18.06 9.65 -0.28
N LYS A 147 17.55 9.08 0.80
CA LYS A 147 16.12 8.74 0.91
C LYS A 147 15.20 9.95 0.64
N GLU A 148 15.60 11.13 1.11
CA GLU A 148 14.85 12.37 0.91
C GLU A 148 14.83 12.85 -0.56
N GLU A 149 15.88 12.55 -1.33
CA GLU A 149 15.93 12.84 -2.75
C GLU A 149 15.06 11.87 -3.54
N GLN A 150 15.10 10.57 -3.19
CA GLN A 150 14.24 9.56 -3.78
C GLN A 150 12.76 9.88 -3.54
N GLU A 151 12.37 10.19 -2.30
CA GLU A 151 10.99 10.59 -1.96
C GLU A 151 10.52 11.86 -2.69
N LYS A 152 11.44 12.75 -3.10
CA LYS A 152 11.10 13.94 -3.91
C LYS A 152 10.89 13.56 -5.37
N GLU A 153 11.80 12.78 -5.94
CA GLU A 153 11.65 12.24 -7.31
C GLU A 153 10.34 11.43 -7.44
N ASP A 154 9.95 10.69 -6.40
CA ASP A 154 8.72 9.90 -6.35
C ASP A 154 7.46 10.79 -6.39
N LYS A 155 7.45 11.86 -5.59
CA LYS A 155 6.35 12.84 -5.56
C LYS A 155 6.26 13.61 -6.88
N ASP A 156 7.39 14.05 -7.41
CA ASP A 156 7.46 14.79 -8.66
C ASP A 156 6.93 13.94 -9.82
N TYR A 157 7.24 12.64 -9.82
CA TYR A 157 6.71 11.69 -10.81
C TYR A 157 5.19 11.48 -10.69
N LEU A 158 4.64 11.38 -9.47
CA LEU A 158 3.19 11.29 -9.26
C LEU A 158 2.45 12.57 -9.67
N GLU A 159 3.03 13.72 -9.36
CA GLU A 159 2.50 15.03 -9.75
C GLU A 159 2.59 15.25 -11.27
N TRP A 160 3.66 14.76 -11.91
CA TRP A 160 3.78 14.71 -13.36
C TRP A 160 2.70 13.82 -13.98
N LEU A 161 2.46 12.62 -13.46
CA LEU A 161 1.36 11.75 -13.92
C LEU A 161 -0.02 12.40 -13.82
N LYS A 162 -0.25 13.26 -12.81
CA LYS A 162 -1.47 14.07 -12.66
C LYS A 162 -1.56 15.23 -13.67
N GLY A 163 -0.49 15.52 -14.41
CA GLY A 163 -0.40 16.66 -15.31
C GLY A 163 -0.15 18.00 -14.62
N ASN A 164 0.27 18.01 -13.35
CA ASN A 164 0.56 19.24 -12.60
C ASN A 164 1.97 19.78 -12.85
N ILE A 165 2.88 18.93 -13.36
CA ILE A 165 4.27 19.24 -13.66
C ILE A 165 4.53 18.88 -15.13
N ASP A 166 5.35 19.67 -15.83
CA ASP A 166 5.68 19.44 -17.25
C ASP A 166 6.83 18.43 -17.46
N GLU A 167 7.77 18.32 -16.51
CA GLU A 167 8.95 17.46 -16.65
C GLU A 167 9.45 16.92 -15.28
N PRO A 168 9.51 15.58 -15.09
CA PRO A 168 10.09 14.98 -13.90
C PRO A 168 11.62 14.95 -14.00
N GLU A 169 12.29 14.86 -12.84
CA GLU A 169 13.75 14.84 -12.74
C GLU A 169 14.38 13.57 -13.34
N ASP A 170 13.66 12.45 -13.29
CA ASP A 170 14.11 11.17 -13.83
C ASP A 170 13.65 10.94 -15.29
N LYS A 171 14.63 10.77 -16.19
CA LYS A 171 14.42 10.65 -17.63
C LYS A 171 14.03 9.24 -18.06
N GLU A 172 14.45 8.21 -17.33
CA GLU A 172 14.11 6.83 -17.69
C GLU A 172 12.64 6.55 -17.43
N THR A 173 12.17 6.91 -16.22
CA THR A 173 10.75 6.83 -15.86
C THR A 173 9.88 7.66 -16.78
N LYS A 174 10.31 8.88 -17.16
CA LYS A 174 9.61 9.70 -18.16
C LYS A 174 9.36 8.95 -19.47
N ASN A 175 10.38 8.30 -20.03
CA ASN A 175 10.25 7.61 -21.33
C ASN A 175 9.31 6.41 -21.25
N ASP A 176 9.43 5.62 -20.17
CA ASP A 176 8.58 4.45 -19.99
C ASP A 176 7.10 4.86 -19.80
N LEU A 177 6.86 5.97 -19.09
CA LEU A 177 5.51 6.40 -18.73
C LEU A 177 4.87 7.46 -19.59
N GLN A 178 5.60 8.04 -20.54
CA GLN A 178 5.08 9.08 -21.42
C GLN A 178 3.75 8.68 -22.06
N TYR A 179 3.62 7.43 -22.51
CA TYR A 179 2.39 6.92 -23.10
C TYR A 179 1.22 6.92 -22.11
N LEU A 180 1.45 6.51 -20.87
CA LEU A 180 0.42 6.46 -19.84
C LEU A 180 -0.02 7.87 -19.44
N HIS A 181 0.95 8.79 -19.26
CA HIS A 181 0.70 10.20 -19.01
C HIS A 181 -0.16 10.82 -20.11
N ASP A 182 0.22 10.64 -21.37
CA ASP A 182 -0.51 11.17 -22.51
C ASP A 182 -1.91 10.55 -22.61
N TYR A 183 -2.03 9.26 -22.30
CA TYR A 183 -3.31 8.55 -22.28
C TYR A 183 -4.27 9.09 -21.21
N TRP A 184 -3.79 9.31 -19.97
CA TRP A 184 -4.61 9.82 -18.87
C TRP A 184 -4.96 11.30 -18.98
N ASN A 185 -4.12 12.10 -19.63
CA ASN A 185 -4.37 13.53 -19.85
C ASN A 185 -5.20 13.82 -21.11
N ASN A 186 -5.67 12.79 -21.83
CA ASN A 186 -6.53 12.98 -22.99
C ASN A 186 -7.97 13.35 -22.60
N PRO A 187 -8.55 14.43 -23.17
CA PRO A 187 -9.92 14.87 -22.83
C PRO A 187 -11.03 13.94 -23.35
N ASN A 188 -10.70 12.97 -24.22
CA ASN A 188 -11.64 12.00 -24.79
C ASN A 188 -11.60 10.64 -24.07
N LEU A 189 -11.04 10.59 -22.85
CA LEU A 189 -10.92 9.36 -22.09
C LEU A 189 -12.30 8.88 -21.60
N GLU A 190 -12.50 7.55 -21.57
CA GLU A 190 -13.72 6.94 -21.05
C GLU A 190 -13.94 7.28 -19.57
N GLU A 191 -15.20 7.46 -19.15
CA GLU A 191 -15.53 7.85 -17.77
C GLU A 191 -14.99 6.87 -16.72
N GLY A 192 -15.02 5.57 -17.03
CA GLY A 192 -14.43 4.54 -16.17
C GLY A 192 -12.90 4.63 -16.05
N GLU A 193 -12.21 5.08 -17.10
CA GLU A 193 -10.76 5.26 -17.10
C GLU A 193 -10.35 6.56 -16.39
N GLN A 194 -11.17 7.62 -16.49
CA GLN A 194 -11.00 8.84 -15.68
C GLN A 194 -11.17 8.52 -14.19
N PHE A 195 -12.20 7.74 -13.85
CA PHE A 195 -12.39 7.25 -12.49
C PHE A 195 -11.21 6.40 -12.02
N LEU A 196 -10.75 5.45 -12.83
CA LEU A 196 -9.62 4.58 -12.47
C LEU A 196 -8.34 5.39 -12.25
N CYS A 197 -8.08 6.38 -13.11
CA CYS A 197 -6.98 7.32 -12.97
C CYS A 197 -7.06 8.06 -11.63
N ASP A 198 -8.21 8.68 -11.31
CA ASP A 198 -8.42 9.37 -10.03
C ASP A 198 -8.30 8.43 -8.82
N TYR A 199 -8.84 7.21 -8.94
CA TYR A 199 -8.84 6.20 -7.89
C TYR A 199 -7.43 5.75 -7.52
N ILE A 200 -6.61 5.43 -8.54
CA ILE A 200 -5.23 4.98 -8.31
C ILE A 200 -4.35 6.16 -7.88
N LEU A 201 -4.44 7.32 -8.54
CA LEU A 201 -3.58 8.48 -8.25
C LEU A 201 -3.85 9.16 -6.89
N ASN A 202 -5.06 9.01 -6.35
CA ASN A 202 -5.39 9.45 -5.00
C ASN A 202 -5.32 8.33 -3.98
N LYS A 203 -4.86 7.14 -4.38
CA LYS A 203 -4.76 5.94 -3.53
C LYS A 203 -6.05 5.66 -2.77
N ARG A 204 -7.21 5.79 -3.44
CA ARG A 204 -8.54 5.67 -2.82
C ARG A 204 -8.84 4.25 -2.31
N PHE A 205 -8.06 3.26 -2.73
CA PHE A 205 -8.05 1.92 -2.14
C PHE A 205 -7.57 1.89 -0.68
N LEU A 206 -6.85 2.92 -0.21
CA LEU A 206 -6.49 3.12 1.19
C LEU A 206 -7.51 3.98 1.95
N GLU A 207 -8.44 4.63 1.26
CA GLU A 207 -9.51 5.40 1.92
C GLU A 207 -10.47 4.42 2.57
N LYS A 208 -10.57 4.46 3.90
CA LYS A 208 -11.59 3.69 4.62
C LYS A 208 -12.98 4.14 4.16
N PRO A 209 -13.91 3.20 3.87
CA PRO A 209 -15.27 3.57 3.54
C PRO A 209 -15.83 4.46 4.66
N LYS A 210 -16.48 5.57 4.28
CA LYS A 210 -17.18 6.41 5.25
C LYS A 210 -18.28 5.56 5.89
N GLU A 211 -18.51 5.75 7.20
CA GLU A 211 -19.49 4.99 8.00
C GLU A 211 -20.87 4.85 7.33
N GLU A 212 -21.26 5.81 6.48
CA GLU A 212 -22.52 5.78 5.72
C GLU A 212 -22.59 4.63 4.68
N ASN A 213 -21.48 4.23 4.07
CA ASN A 213 -21.44 3.11 3.12
C ASN A 213 -21.43 1.75 3.82
N LEU A 214 -20.89 1.64 5.04
CA LEU A 214 -20.93 0.39 5.80
C LEU A 214 -22.36 -0.03 6.16
N ILE A 215 -23.25 0.95 6.37
CA ILE A 215 -24.65 0.70 6.71
C ILE A 215 -25.40 0.06 5.54
N GLU A 216 -25.05 0.40 4.29
CA GLU A 216 -25.70 -0.16 3.09
C GLU A 216 -25.28 -1.62 2.86
N ASP A 217 -24.01 -1.95 3.07
CA ASP A 217 -23.50 -3.32 2.96
C ASP A 217 -24.08 -4.22 4.06
N GLU A 218 -24.12 -3.76 5.32
CA GLU A 218 -24.68 -4.52 6.45
C GLU A 218 -26.18 -4.83 6.27
N MET A 219 -26.91 -3.94 5.59
CA MET A 219 -28.33 -4.15 5.28
C MET A 219 -28.54 -5.20 4.17
N GLN A 220 -27.60 -5.32 3.21
CA GLN A 220 -27.65 -6.38 2.18
C GLN A 220 -27.37 -7.77 2.77
N PHE A 221 -26.39 -7.88 3.67
CA PHE A 221 -26.10 -9.15 4.36
C PHE A 221 -27.30 -9.62 5.21
N SER A 222 -28.02 -8.68 5.84
CA SER A 222 -29.23 -9.01 6.60
C SER A 222 -30.36 -9.61 5.75
N GLU A 223 -30.51 -9.20 4.49
CA GLU A 223 -31.53 -9.77 3.59
C GLU A 223 -31.15 -11.18 3.11
N GLU A 224 -29.85 -11.42 2.87
CA GLU A 224 -29.34 -12.74 2.49
C GLU A 224 -29.47 -13.76 3.64
N ASP A 225 -29.15 -13.35 4.87
CA ASP A 225 -29.33 -14.17 6.07
C ASP A 225 -30.79 -14.54 6.32
N GLU A 226 -31.73 -13.60 6.14
CA GLU A 226 -33.17 -13.89 6.30
C GLU A 226 -33.67 -14.89 5.23
N MET A 227 -33.09 -14.86 4.04
CA MET A 227 -33.40 -15.82 2.98
C MET A 227 -32.83 -17.21 3.27
N LEU A 228 -31.65 -17.29 3.89
CA LEU A 228 -31.03 -18.54 4.33
C LEU A 228 -31.86 -19.19 5.45
N GLU A 229 -32.28 -18.42 6.46
CA GLU A 229 -33.12 -18.93 7.56
C GLU A 229 -34.45 -19.49 7.03
N LYS A 230 -35.10 -18.79 6.09
CA LYS A 230 -36.33 -19.30 5.42
C LYS A 230 -36.08 -20.60 4.64
N HIS A 231 -34.91 -20.75 4.06
CA HIS A 231 -34.54 -21.97 3.34
C HIS A 231 -34.38 -23.15 4.31
N GLU A 232 -33.66 -22.94 5.41
CA GLU A 232 -33.49 -23.93 6.47
C GLU A 232 -34.83 -24.32 7.10
N GLU A 233 -35.70 -23.36 7.41
CA GLU A 233 -37.05 -23.62 7.90
C GLU A 233 -37.86 -24.48 6.92
N PHE A 234 -37.75 -24.21 5.61
CA PHE A 234 -38.44 -24.97 4.59
C PHE A 234 -37.92 -26.41 4.51
N GLU A 235 -36.60 -26.62 4.50
CA GLU A 235 -35.99 -27.94 4.47
C GLU A 235 -36.30 -28.74 5.72
N HIS A 236 -36.19 -28.13 6.89
CA HIS A 236 -36.54 -28.74 8.17
C HIS A 236 -38.01 -29.18 8.17
N LYS A 237 -38.91 -28.30 7.79
CA LYS A 237 -40.34 -28.60 7.71
C LYS A 237 -40.67 -29.70 6.69
N TYR A 238 -39.95 -29.74 5.58
CA TYR A 238 -40.13 -30.78 4.58
C TYR A 238 -39.62 -32.15 5.08
N ASN A 239 -38.46 -32.18 5.72
CA ASN A 239 -37.82 -33.39 6.23
C ASN A 239 -38.56 -33.99 7.43
N PHE A 240 -38.97 -33.15 8.39
CA PHE A 240 -39.63 -33.57 9.63
C PHE A 240 -41.16 -33.59 9.54
N ARG A 241 -41.73 -33.51 8.33
CA ARG A 241 -43.18 -33.37 8.09
C ARG A 241 -44.07 -34.41 8.80
N PHE A 242 -43.52 -35.57 9.17
CA PHE A 242 -44.24 -36.65 9.86
C PHE A 242 -43.79 -36.88 11.30
N GLU A 243 -42.72 -36.24 11.74
CA GLU A 243 -42.13 -36.39 13.08
C GLU A 243 -42.56 -35.25 14.00
N GLU A 244 -42.66 -34.03 13.47
CA GLU A 244 -43.13 -32.85 14.19
C GLU A 244 -44.46 -32.35 13.59
N PRO A 245 -45.60 -32.49 14.28
CA PRO A 245 -46.87 -31.99 13.77
C PRO A 245 -46.89 -30.46 13.85
N ASP A 246 -46.72 -29.80 12.71
CA ASP A 246 -46.83 -28.35 12.58
C ASP A 246 -48.17 -27.81 13.11
N LYS A 247 -48.19 -26.56 13.59
CA LYS A 247 -49.39 -25.88 14.09
C LYS A 247 -50.56 -25.92 13.08
N GLU A 248 -50.26 -25.79 11.79
CA GLU A 248 -51.26 -25.88 10.72
C GLU A 248 -51.79 -27.31 10.54
N PHE A 249 -50.92 -28.33 10.67
CA PHE A 249 -51.32 -29.73 10.63
C PHE A 249 -52.25 -30.08 11.81
N VAL A 250 -51.91 -29.62 13.02
CA VAL A 250 -52.76 -29.76 14.22
C VAL A 250 -54.12 -29.09 14.01
N ARG A 251 -54.15 -27.89 13.41
CA ARG A 251 -55.37 -27.15 13.13
C ARG A 251 -56.27 -27.88 12.11
N ILE A 252 -55.69 -28.40 11.03
CA ILE A 252 -56.41 -29.18 10.01
C ILE A 252 -57.02 -30.43 10.64
N PHE A 253 -56.24 -31.18 11.42
CA PHE A 253 -56.72 -32.38 12.11
C PHE A 253 -57.83 -32.07 13.11
N TYR A 254 -57.69 -31.00 13.91
CA TYR A 254 -58.72 -30.56 14.83
C TYR A 254 -60.04 -30.24 14.12
N ASN A 255 -59.96 -29.53 12.99
CA ASN A 255 -61.14 -29.20 12.19
C ASN A 255 -61.77 -30.43 11.54
N LEU A 256 -60.95 -31.37 11.05
CA LEU A 256 -61.41 -32.62 10.45
C LEU A 256 -62.19 -33.47 11.48
N ILE A 257 -61.66 -33.59 12.70
CA ILE A 257 -62.32 -34.29 13.81
C ILE A 257 -63.64 -33.61 14.18
N LYS A 258 -63.68 -32.27 14.19
CA LYS A 258 -64.89 -31.50 14.49
C LYS A 258 -65.97 -31.71 13.43
N LEU A 259 -65.59 -31.74 12.15
CA LEU A 259 -66.47 -32.06 11.02
C LEU A 259 -67.00 -33.50 11.08
N GLN A 260 -66.13 -34.48 11.36
CA GLN A 260 -66.55 -35.88 11.51
C GLN A 260 -67.52 -36.07 12.68
N LYS A 261 -67.27 -35.42 13.83
CA LYS A 261 -68.19 -35.44 14.97
C LYS A 261 -69.54 -34.82 14.63
N PHE A 262 -69.53 -33.68 13.91
CA PHE A 262 -70.76 -33.04 13.46
C PHE A 262 -71.56 -33.94 12.51
N PHE A 263 -70.89 -34.56 11.53
CA PHE A 263 -71.52 -35.49 10.59
C PHE A 263 -72.10 -36.71 11.31
N LEU A 264 -71.38 -37.31 12.26
CA LEU A 264 -71.87 -38.45 13.04
C LEU A 264 -73.08 -38.10 13.92
N LEU A 265 -73.09 -36.89 14.52
CA LEU A 265 -74.26 -36.41 15.25
C LEU A 265 -75.45 -36.17 14.31
N PHE A 266 -75.20 -35.62 13.13
CA PHE A 266 -76.23 -35.38 12.12
C PHE A 266 -76.85 -36.69 11.62
N THR A 267 -76.05 -37.70 11.28
CA THR A 267 -76.55 -39.01 10.82
C THR A 267 -77.28 -39.76 11.93
N LYS A 268 -76.84 -39.68 13.19
CA LYS A 268 -77.58 -40.26 14.32
C LYS A 268 -78.94 -39.58 14.56
N LYS A 269 -79.03 -38.27 14.31
CA LYS A 269 -80.27 -37.51 14.49
C LYS A 269 -81.27 -37.72 13.35
N VAL A 270 -80.80 -37.96 12.13
CA VAL A 270 -81.63 -38.29 10.97
C VAL A 270 -82.10 -39.76 10.99
N GLY A 271 -81.31 -40.68 11.53
CA GLY A 271 -81.69 -42.10 11.68
C GLY A 271 -82.63 -42.42 12.86
N GLN A 272 -83.08 -41.42 13.62
CA GLN A 272 -84.05 -41.57 14.73
C GLN A 272 -85.46 -41.03 14.37
N ILE A 273 -85.72 -40.73 13.11
CA ILE A 273 -87.03 -40.37 12.54
C ILE A 273 -87.54 -41.57 11.74
#